data_AF-A0A6A5S1A6-F1
#
_entry.id   AF-A0A6A5S1A6-F1
#
_cell.length_a   1.000
_cell.length_b   1.000
_cell.length_c   1.000
_cell.angle_alpha   90.00
_cell.angle_beta   90.00
_cell.angle_gamma   90.00
#
_symmetry.space_group_name_H-M   'P 1'
#
loop_
_entity.id
_entity.type
_entity.pdbx_description
1 polymer ?
#
loop_
_entity_poly.entity_id
_entity_poly.type
_entity_poly.pdbx_seq_one_letter_code
_entity_poly.pdbx_strand_id
1 'polypeptide(L)' 'MAAANKIVKDHIKLLHEYNELKDVGQGLMGLIADQRGLRIIEVQDEFGIDTND' A
#
# COMPACT_ATOMS: atom_id res chain seq x y z
N MET A 1 -8.64 -29.11 10.98
CA MET A 1 -7.28 -28.72 10.53
C MET A 1 -7.26 -28.15 9.11
N ALA A 2 -7.85 -28.79 8.09
CA ALA A 2 -7.82 -28.29 6.71
C ALA A 2 -8.46 -26.90 6.51
N ALA A 3 -9.60 -26.62 7.15
CA ALA A 3 -10.28 -25.32 7.04
C ALA A 3 -9.46 -24.15 7.63
N ALA A 4 -8.80 -24.35 8.78
CA ALA A 4 -7.93 -23.35 9.39
C ALA A 4 -6.73 -23.01 8.49
N ASN A 5 -6.10 -24.03 7.89
CA ASN A 5 -5.00 -23.82 6.94
C ASN A 5 -5.45 -23.08 5.68
N LYS A 6 -6.69 -23.29 5.21
CA LYS A 6 -7.24 -22.55 4.08
C LYS A 6 -7.40 -21.06 4.41
N ILE A 7 -8.00 -20.75 5.56
CA ILE A 7 -8.21 -19.36 6.00
C ILE A 7 -6.87 -18.62 6.14
N VAL A 8 -5.86 -19.26 6.74
CA VAL A 8 -4.53 -18.65 6.90
C VAL A 8 -3.88 -18.37 5.53
N LYS A 9 -3.96 -19.32 4.60
CA LYS A 9 -3.43 -19.13 3.24
C LYS A 9 -4.14 -18.02 2.48
N ASP A 10 -5.47 -17.96 2.58
CA ASP A 10 -6.27 -16.91 1.95
C ASP A 10 -5.89 -15.54 2.53
N HIS A 11 -5.66 -15.44 3.85
CA HIS A 11 -5.23 -14.20 4.49
C HIS A 11 -3.81 -13.77 4.08
N ILE A 12 -2.86 -14.71 4.02
CA ILE A 12 -1.49 -14.43 3.53
C ILE A 12 -1.53 -13.91 2.10
N LYS A 13 -2.36 -14.51 1.24
CA LYS A 13 -2.51 -14.08 -0.14
C LYS A 13 -3.05 -12.64 -0.22
N LEU A 14 -4.12 -12.34 0.52
CA LEU A 14 -4.71 -11.00 0.54
C LEU A 14 -3.73 -9.94 1.06
N LEU A 15 -2.95 -10.27 2.10
CA LEU A 15 -1.94 -9.37 2.63
C LEU A 15 -0.82 -9.10 1.62
N HIS A 16 -0.41 -10.13 0.85
CA HIS A 16 0.61 -9.96 -0.17
C HIS A 16 0.12 -9.08 -1.32
N GLU A 17 -1.10 -9.33 -1.81
CA GLU A 17 -1.74 -8.50 -2.85
C GLU A 17 -1.92 -7.05 -2.39
N TYR A 18 -2.29 -6.85 -1.11
CA TYR A 18 -2.37 -5.52 -0.52
C TYR A 18 -1.01 -4.80 -0.52
N ASN A 19 0.04 -5.47 -0.04
CA ASN A 19 1.38 -4.88 0.03
C ASN A 19 1.92 -4.54 -1.37
N GLU A 20 1.74 -5.42 -2.36
CA GLU A 20 2.15 -5.13 -3.74
C GLU A 20 1.45 -3.89 -4.30
N LEU A 21 0.14 -3.74 -4.07
CA LEU A 21 -0.60 -2.57 -4.51
C LEU A 21 -0.12 -1.30 -3.80
N LYS A 22 0.11 -1.38 -2.49
CA LYS A 22 0.61 -0.28 -1.67
C LYS A 22 1.98 0.20 -2.15
N ASP A 23 2.90 -0.72 -2.44
CA ASP A 23 4.25 -0.41 -2.91
C ASP A 23 4.24 0.29 -4.27
N VAL A 24 3.41 -0.20 -5.22
CA VAL A 24 3.23 0.46 -6.52
C VAL A 24 2.64 1.87 -6.33
N GLY A 25 1.63 2.01 -5.49
CA GLY A 25 1.02 3.30 -5.17
C GLY A 25 2.02 4.29 -4.57
N GLN A 26 2.83 3.85 -3.61
CA GLN A 26 3.89 4.66 -3.01
C GLN A 26 4.96 5.07 -4.02
N GLY A 27 5.36 4.16 -4.91
CA GLY A 27 6.28 4.48 -6.01
C GLY A 27 5.75 5.57 -6.93
N LEU A 28 4.48 5.48 -7.34
CA LEU A 28 3.82 6.50 -8.16
C LEU A 28 3.73 7.85 -7.44
N MET A 29 3.37 7.85 -6.16
CA MET A 29 3.35 9.08 -5.35
C MET A 29 4.74 9.68 -5.18
N GLY A 30 5.79 8.86 -5.09
CA GLY A 30 7.18 9.31 -5.11
C GLY A 30 7.54 10.08 -6.38
N LEU A 31 7.13 9.57 -7.55
CA LEU A 31 7.34 10.26 -8.83
C LEU A 31 6.58 11.59 -8.90
N ILE A 32 5.34 11.63 -8.39
CA ILE A 32 4.52 12.84 -8.34
C ILE A 32 5.16 13.88 -7.40
N ALA A 33 5.63 13.44 -6.23
CA ALA A 33 6.28 14.28 -5.24
C ALA A 33 7.56 14.90 -5.81
N ASP A 34 8.40 14.10 -6.48
CA ASP A 34 9.63 14.55 -7.15
C ASP A 34 9.33 15.59 -8.23
N GLN A 35 8.33 15.32 -9.08
CA GLN A 35 7.92 16.25 -10.14
C GLN A 35 7.38 17.58 -9.59
N ARG A 36 6.71 17.55 -8.43
CA ARG A 36 6.14 18.74 -7.79
C ARG A 36 7.10 19.45 -6.83
N GLY A 37 8.26 18.86 -6.52
CA GLY A 37 9.16 19.36 -5.49
C GLY A 37 8.56 19.32 -4.08
N LEU A 38 7.61 18.41 -3.84
CA LEU A 38 6.92 18.22 -2.57
C LEU A 38 7.46 16.99 -1.85
N ARG A 39 7.17 16.88 -0.55
CA ARG A 39 7.41 15.64 0.20
C ARG A 39 6.31 14.63 -0.10
N ILE A 40 6.66 13.34 -0.10
CA ILE A 40 5.70 12.24 -0.34
C ILE A 40 4.51 12.32 0.62
N ILE A 41 4.73 12.70 1.89
CA ILE A 41 3.66 12.85 2.88
C ILE A 41 2.63 13.92 2.49
N GLU A 42 3.07 15.00 1.83
CA GLU A 42 2.17 16.08 1.40
C GLU A 42 1.30 15.63 0.22
N VAL A 43 1.84 14.78 -0.65
CA VAL A 43 1.09 14.13 -1.73
C VAL A 43 0.12 13.10 -1.15
N GLN A 44 0.54 12.30 -0.16
CA GLN A 44 -0.33 11.34 0.52
C GLN A 44 -1.54 12.03 1.19
N ASP A 45 -1.30 13.13 1.89
CA ASP A 45 -2.36 13.95 2.50
C ASP A 45 -3.34 14.49 1.44
N GLU A 46 -2.84 14.97 0.29
CA GLU A 46 -3.66 15.46 -0.82
C GLU A 46 -4.58 14.37 -1.40
N PHE A 47 -4.08 13.14 -1.50
CA PHE A 47 -4.84 11.98 -1.97
C PHE A 47 -5.65 11.28 -0.88
N GLY A 48 -5.63 11.79 0.37
CA GLY A 48 -6.36 11.23 1.50
C GLY A 48 -5.86 9.85 1.94
N ILE A 49 -4.57 9.56 1.72
CA ILE A 49 -3.93 8.32 2.16
C ILE A 49 -3.38 8.54 3.57
N ASP A 50 -3.95 7.84 4.55
CA ASP A 50 -3.41 7.79 5.89
C ASP A 50 -2.15 6.89 5.91
N THR A 51 -1.07 7.39 6.51
CA THR A 51 0.17 6.64 6.68
C THR A 51 0.16 5.70 7.90
N ASN A 52 -0.87 5.77 8.75
CA ASN A 52 -0.99 5.00 10.00
C ASN A 52 -1.55 3.59 9.81
N ASP A 53 -1.10 2.89 8.77
CA ASP A 53 -1.45 1.50 8.51
C ASP A 53 -0.50 0.53 9.22
#